data_AF-A0A1H6YUL0-F1
#
_entry.id   AF-A0A1H6YUL0-F1
#
_cell.length_a   1.000
_cell.length_b   1.000
_cell.length_c   1.000
_cell.angle_alpha   90.00
_cell.angle_beta   90.00
_cell.angle_gamma   90.00
#
_symmetry.space_group_name_H-M   'P 1'
#
loop_
_entity.id
_entity.type
_entity.pdbx_description
1 polymer ?
#
loop_
_entity_poly.entity_id
_entity_poly.type
_entity_poly.pdbx_seq_one_letter_code
_entity_poly.pdbx_strand_id
1 'polypeptide(L)' 'MKEKRQPLVDLSKIKINSNLKSHRNDPFVVRKVEEAKRVLAPYLKELADKSK' A
#
# COMPACT_ATOMS: atom_id res chain seq x y z
N MET A 1 22.28 15.05 13.38
CA MET A 1 22.32 13.99 12.35
C MET A 1 21.35 14.40 11.25
N LYS A 2 21.75 14.45 9.97
CA LYS A 2 20.88 14.92 8.88
C LYS A 2 19.93 13.79 8.47
N GLU A 3 18.63 13.98 8.67
CA GLU A 3 17.58 13.09 8.19
C GLU A 3 17.66 12.96 6.66
N LYS A 4 17.95 11.76 6.17
CA LYS A 4 17.88 11.45 4.74
C LYS A 4 16.40 11.43 4.35
N ARG A 5 15.90 12.55 3.81
CA ARG A 5 14.58 12.62 3.20
C ARG A 5 14.51 11.57 2.09
N GLN A 6 13.61 10.59 2.23
CA GLN A 6 13.40 9.61 1.18
C GLN A 6 12.95 10.34 -0.09
N PRO A 7 13.45 9.96 -1.28
CA PRO A 7 13.05 10.60 -2.52
C PRO A 7 11.54 10.41 -2.71
N LEU A 8 10.84 11.52 -2.90
CA LEU A 8 9.43 11.53 -3.26
C LEU A 8 9.28 10.70 -4.54
N VAL A 9 8.53 9.60 -4.45
CA VAL A 9 8.36 8.67 -5.57
C VAL A 9 7.63 9.43 -6.69
N ASP A 10 8.37 9.68 -7.77
CA ASP A 10 7.86 10.35 -8.95
C ASP A 10 7.00 9.38 -9.76
N LEU A 11 5.68 9.51 -9.63
CA LEU A 11 4.70 8.63 -10.27
C LEU A 11 4.80 8.63 -11.80
N SER A 12 5.33 9.71 -12.41
CA SER A 12 5.52 9.80 -13.86
C SER A 12 6.58 8.84 -14.41
N LYS A 13 7.45 8.32 -13.54
CA LYS A 13 8.49 7.33 -13.89
C LYS A 13 8.04 5.88 -13.70
N ILE A 14 6.86 5.65 -13.13
CA ILE A 14 6.32 4.30 -12.92
C ILE A 14 5.72 3.82 -14.24
N LYS A 15 6.45 2.94 -14.94
CA LYS A 15 5.91 2.24 -16.12
C LYS A 15 5.17 0.99 -15.66
N ILE A 16 3.85 0.97 -15.83
CA ILE A 16 3.02 -0.20 -15.57
C ILE A 16 3.29 -1.22 -16.70
N ASN A 17 3.81 -2.39 -16.36
CA ASN A 17 4.02 -3.46 -17.33
C ASN A 17 2.65 -4.02 -17.77
N SER A 18 2.30 -3.87 -19.05
CA SER A 18 1.03 -4.34 -19.62
C SER A 18 0.89 -5.86 -19.66
N ASN A 19 2.01 -6.59 -19.61
CA ASN A 19 2.02 -8.06 -19.58
C ASN A 19 1.92 -8.61 -18.15
N LEU A 20 2.06 -7.74 -17.14
CA LEU A 20 1.74 -8.08 -15.77
C LEU A 20 0.21 -8.15 -15.67
N LYS A 21 -0.34 -9.35 -15.93
CA LYS A 21 -1.77 -9.59 -15.80
C LYS A 21 -2.17 -9.15 -14.40
N SER A 22 -3.13 -8.21 -14.28
CA SER A 22 -3.62 -7.82 -12.97
C SER A 22 -4.39 -9.00 -12.40
N HIS A 23 -3.74 -9.76 -11.52
CA HIS A 23 -4.39 -10.87 -10.86
C HIS A 23 -5.26 -10.33 -9.71
N ARG A 24 -6.14 -9.38 -10.00
CA ARG A 24 -7.07 -8.81 -9.01
C ARG A 24 -7.91 -9.92 -8.36
N ASN A 25 -8.19 -10.97 -9.12
CA ASN A 25 -8.91 -12.15 -8.68
C ASN A 25 -7.98 -13.35 -8.42
N ASP A 26 -6.66 -13.16 -8.30
CA ASP A 26 -5.78 -14.25 -7.88
C ASP A 26 -6.18 -14.70 -6.47
N PRO A 27 -6.33 -16.00 -6.21
CA PRO A 27 -6.52 -16.49 -4.86
C PRO A 27 -5.41 -16.03 -3.89
N PHE A 28 -4.16 -15.93 -4.35
CA PHE A 28 -3.05 -15.46 -3.52
C PHE A 28 -3.16 -13.97 -3.20
N VAL A 29 -3.41 -13.14 -4.22
CA VAL A 29 -3.55 -11.68 -4.08
C VAL A 29 -4.73 -11.34 -3.20
N VAL A 30 -5.89 -12.01 -3.40
CA VAL A 30 -7.09 -11.80 -2.57
C VAL A 30 -6.79 -12.11 -1.10
N ARG A 31 -6.17 -13.26 -0.79
CA ARG A 31 -5.79 -13.61 0.60
C ARG A 31 -4.86 -12.57 1.22
N LYS A 32 -3.83 -12.12 0.48
CA LYS A 32 -2.87 -11.13 0.99
C LYS A 32 -3.50 -9.76 1.23
N VAL A 33 -4.42 -9.35 0.36
CA VAL A 33 -5.18 -8.10 0.55
C VAL A 33 -6.09 -8.18 1.76
N GLU A 34 -6.76 -9.32 1.99
CA GLU A 34 -7.58 -9.51 3.19
C GLU A 34 -6.75 -9.52 4.48
N GLU A 35 -5.61 -10.21 4.49
CA GLU A 35 -4.66 -10.19 5.61
C GLU A 35 -4.19 -8.76 5.92
N ALA A 36 -3.78 -8.01 4.89
CA ALA A 36 -3.35 -6.63 5.04
C ALA A 36 -4.48 -5.73 5.60
N LYS A 37 -5.71 -5.89 5.13
CA LYS A 37 -6.88 -5.16 5.67
C LYS A 37 -7.09 -5.44 7.15
N ARG A 38 -7.00 -6.71 7.58
CA ARG A 38 -7.15 -7.09 8.99
C ARG A 38 -6.06 -6.48 9.86
N VAL A 39 -4.81 -6.52 9.40
CA VAL A 39 -3.67 -5.97 10.14
C VAL A 39 -3.77 -4.45 10.23
N LEU A 40 -4.19 -3.76 9.16
CA LEU A 40 -4.24 -2.30 9.10
C LEU A 40 -5.47 -1.69 9.79
N ALA A 41 -6.57 -2.42 9.93
CA ALA A 41 -7.81 -1.95 10.56
C ALA A 41 -7.61 -1.25 11.93
N PRO A 42 -6.87 -1.82 12.91
CA PRO A 42 -6.64 -1.14 14.19
C PRO A 42 -5.84 0.16 14.03
N TYR A 43 -4.80 0.18 13.19
CA TYR A 43 -3.98 1.37 12.95
C TYR A 43 -4.77 2.49 12.29
N LEU A 44 -5.66 2.17 11.35
CA LEU A 44 -6.52 3.17 10.70
C LEU A 44 -7.50 3.79 11.70
N LYS A 45 -8.02 3.00 12.65
CA LYS A 45 -8.88 3.50 13.72
C LYS A 45 -8.11 4.45 14.65
N GLU A 46 -6.91 4.05 15.09
CA GLU A 46 -6.06 4.91 15.91
C GLU A 46 -5.66 6.20 15.19
N LEU A 47 -5.41 6.14 13.88
CA LEU A 47 -5.10 7.33 13.07
C LEU A 47 -6.30 8.28 12.99
N ALA A 48 -7.50 7.74 12.82
CA ALA A 48 -8.73 8.52 12.79
C ALA A 48 -9.01 9.19 14.14
N ASP A 49 -8.79 8.46 15.25
CA ASP A 49 -8.99 8.99 16.60
C ASP A 49 -7.95 10.07 16.97
N LYS A 50 -6.69 9.95 16.50
CA LYS A 50 -5.65 10.97 16.68
C LYS A 50 -5.82 12.23 15.81
N SER A 51 -6.64 12.14 14.76
CA SER A 51 -6.89 13.26 13.84
C SER A 51 -8.05 14.18 14.27
N LYS A 52 -8.72 13.84 15.38
CA LYS A 52 -9.73 14.68 16.04
C LYS A 52 -9.11 15.49 17.16
#